data_AF-A0A496SWF6-F1
#
_entry.id   AF-A0A496SWF6-F1
#
_cell.length_a   1.000
_cell.length_b   1.000
_cell.length_c   1.000
_cell.angle_alpha   90.00
_cell.angle_beta   90.00
_cell.angle_gamma   90.00
#
_symmetry.space_group_name_H-M   'P 1'
#
loop_
_entity.id
_entity.type
_entity.pdbx_description
1 polymer ?
#
loop_
_entity_poly.entity_id
_entity_poly.type
_entity_poly.pdbx_seq_one_letter_code
_entity_poly.pdbx_strand_id
1 'polypeptide(L)' 'MKVLVVGGGGREHSLVWKIAQSPKVKKIYAAPGNAGISQLAECIPTQPT' A
#
# COMPACT_ATOMS: atom_id res chain seq x y z
N MET A 1 -0.63 -13.85 2.78
CA MET A 1 0.68 -13.18 2.80
C MET A 1 0.51 -11.73 3.22
N LYS A 2 1.55 -11.12 3.80
CA LYS A 2 1.62 -9.67 4.06
C LYS A 2 2.41 -9.04 2.92
N VAL A 3 1.95 -7.91 2.39
CA VAL A 3 2.57 -7.22 1.24
C VAL A 3 2.94 -5.79 1.65
N LEU A 4 4.11 -5.32 1.22
CA LEU A 4 4.54 -3.94 1.37
C LEU A 4 4.68 -3.31 -0.02
N VAL A 5 4.08 -2.13 -0.22
CA VAL A 5 4.22 -1.32 -1.42
C VAL A 5 5.02 -0.06 -1.08
N VAL A 6 6.08 0.21 -1.84
CA VAL A 6 6.95 1.39 -1.62
C VAL A 6 6.54 2.50 -2.58
N GLY A 7 6.30 3.68 -2.02
CA GLY A 7 5.84 4.88 -2.71
C GLY A 7 4.44 5.33 -2.28
N GLY A 8 4.00 6.46 -2.83
CA GLY A 8 2.73 7.11 -2.49
C GLY A 8 2.07 7.81 -3.67
N GLY A 9 2.41 7.43 -4.91
CA GLY A 9 1.82 8.00 -6.12
C GLY A 9 0.58 7.23 -6.58
N GLY A 10 0.04 7.66 -7.73
CA GLY A 10 -1.12 6.99 -8.35
C GLY A 10 -0.81 5.56 -8.81
N ARG A 11 0.42 5.29 -9.24
CA ARG A 11 0.86 3.93 -9.62
C ARG A 11 0.78 2.97 -8.44
N GLU A 12 1.28 3.39 -7.28
CA GLU A 12 1.26 2.58 -6.07
C GLU A 12 -0.17 2.35 -5.59
N HIS A 13 -1.05 3.35 -5.73
CA HIS A 13 -2.47 3.16 -5.46
C HIS A 13 -3.10 2.09 -6.36
N SER A 14 -2.89 2.12 -7.68
CA SER A 14 -3.41 1.09 -8.58
C SER A 14 -2.86 -0.31 -8.25
N LEU A 15 -1.59 -0.42 -7.85
CA LEU A 15 -1.00 -1.67 -7.39
C LEU A 15 -1.68 -2.18 -6.12
N VAL A 16 -1.82 -1.33 -5.09
CA VAL A 16 -2.52 -1.68 -3.84
C VAL A 16 -3.95 -2.14 -4.13
N TRP A 17 -4.68 -1.40 -4.97
CA TRP A 17 -6.04 -1.73 -5.39
C TRP A 17 -6.13 -3.13 -6.01
N LYS A 18 -5.18 -3.50 -6.89
CA LYS A 18 -5.22 -4.82 -7.50
C LYS A 18 -4.76 -5.93 -6.56
N ILE A 19 -3.75 -5.67 -5.73
CA ILE A 19 -3.24 -6.63 -4.73
C ILE A 19 -4.32 -6.97 -3.70
N ALA A 20 -5.12 -6.00 -3.27
CA ALA A 20 -6.20 -6.18 -2.29
C ALA A 20 -7.28 -7.19 -2.72
N GLN A 21 -7.42 -7.45 -4.02
CA GLN A 21 -8.40 -8.40 -4.55
C GLN A 21 -7.94 -9.87 -4.45
N SER A 22 -6.66 -10.13 -4.13
CA SER A 22 -6.14 -11.49 -4.08
C SER A 22 -6.58 -12.20 -2.79
N PRO A 23 -7.23 -13.38 -2.86
CA PRO A 23 -7.62 -14.13 -1.66
C PRO A 23 -6.41 -14.63 -0.84
N LYS A 24 -5.20 -14.58 -1.42
CA LYS A 24 -3.97 -14.97 -0.74
C LYS A 24 -3.42 -13.83 0.14
N VAL A 25 -3.88 -12.59 -0.02
CA VAL A 25 -3.37 -11.41 0.71
C VAL A 25 -4.15 -11.26 2.01
N LYS A 26 -3.40 -11.12 3.12
CA LYS A 26 -3.96 -10.98 4.47
C LYS A 26 -3.88 -9.54 4.98
N LYS A 27 -2.86 -8.79 4.54
CA LYS A 27 -2.62 -7.39 4.93
C LYS A 27 -1.70 -6.71 3.92
N ILE A 28 -1.98 -5.44 3.64
CA ILE A 28 -1.15 -4.59 2.79
C ILE A 28 -0.65 -3.42 3.63
N TYR A 29 0.63 -3.11 3.46
CA TYR A 29 1.29 -1.93 3.98
C TYR A 29 1.74 -1.07 2.80
N ALA A 30 1.76 0.24 3.00
CA ALA A 30 2.34 1.18 2.04
C ALA A 30 3.30 2.13 2.76
N ALA A 31 4.40 2.51 2.11
CA ALA A 31 5.44 3.33 2.72
C ALA A 31 5.98 4.35 1.70
N PRO A 32 5.70 5.66 1.81
CA PRO A 32 4.84 6.29 2.82
C PRO A 32 3.34 6.15 2.57
N GLY A 33 2.91 5.78 1.35
CA GLY A 33 1.51 5.79 0.96
C GLY A 33 0.93 7.20 0.77
N ASN A 34 -0.40 7.29 0.61
CA ASN A 34 -1.16 8.53 0.50
C ASN A 34 -2.60 8.33 1.01
N ALA A 35 -3.44 9.38 1.00
CA ALA A 35 -4.82 9.33 1.50
C ALA A 35 -5.76 8.38 0.72
N GLY A 36 -5.47 8.09 -0.55
CA GLY A 36 -6.21 7.08 -1.31
C GLY A 36 -5.79 5.66 -0.91
N ILE A 37 -4.48 5.43 -0.82
CA ILE A 37 -3.90 4.14 -0.42
C ILE A 37 -4.33 3.74 1.00
N SER A 38 -4.50 4.70 1.92
CA SER A 38 -4.91 4.42 3.30
C SER A 38 -6.30 3.79 3.44
N GLN A 39 -7.12 3.79 2.37
CA GLN A 39 -8.40 3.10 2.34
C GLN A 39 -8.26 1.58 2.17
N LEU A 40 -7.11 1.12 1.67
CA LEU A 40 -6.86 -0.28 1.28
C LEU A 40 -5.61 -0.88 1.93
N ALA A 41 -4.70 -0.06 2.45
CA ALA A 41 -3.45 -0.47 3.08
C ALA A 41 -3.11 0.40 4.29
N GLU A 42 -2.32 -0.14 5.21
CA GLU A 42 -1.76 0.62 6.34
C GLU A 42 -0.56 1.45 5.86
N CYS A 43 -0.67 2.78 5.92
CA CYS A 43 0.40 3.70 5.55
C CYS A 43 1.40 3.86 6.70
N ILE A 44 2.66 3.48 6.45
CA ILE A 44 3.77 3.56 7.40
C ILE A 44 4.61 4.80 7.07
N PRO A 45 4.80 5.73 8.01
CA PRO A 45 5.66 6.89 7.80
C PRO A 45 7.09 6.46 7.49
N THR A 46 7.68 7.00 6.43
CA THR A 46 9.11 6.84 6.12
C THR A 46 9.81 8.16 6.37
N GLN A 47 10.84 8.15 7.20
CA GLN A 47 11.72 9.32 7.32
C GLN A 47 12.49 9.47 6.00
N PRO A 48 12.55 10.67 5.40
CA PRO A 48 13.51 10.93 4.34
C PRO A 48 14.91 10.81 4.94
N THR A 49 15.75 9.98 4.32
CA THR A 49 17.20 9.90 4.59
C THR A 49 17.92 11.14 4.12
#